data_AF-A0A353ST48-F1
#
_entry.id   AF-A0A353ST48-F1
#
_cell.length_a   1.000
_cell.length_b   1.000
_cell.length_c   1.000
_cell.angle_alpha   90.00
_cell.angle_beta   90.00
_cell.angle_gamma   90.00
#
_symmetry.space_group_name_H-M   'P 1'
#
loop_
_entity.id
_entity.type
_entity.pdbx_description
1 polymer ?
#
loop_
_entity_poly.entity_id
_entity_poly.type
_entity_poly.pdbx_seq_one_letter_code
_entity_poly.pdbx_strand_id
1 'polypeptide(L)'
;MIAFGVFPTALWLLLSPPGIALARGAGAATPDSPQVENVPRERLERWRALSPEQRERIRERYRRWKELPPGERERILERNRRWRKLPEEQRSYLKDRRELLRDAGPEERGVVRRFFSRMRSLPPEGRRATKRRIWEWRSLPPEEREERMLSWPFYRELTDRERDTLRWFLFARPDARRGGADRGPRE
;
A
#
# COMPACT_ATOMS: atom_id res chain seq x y z
N MET A 1 19.78 -15.86 -14.21
CA MET A 1 18.96 -14.76 -14.76
C MET A 1 17.51 -14.98 -14.34
N ILE A 2 17.04 -14.33 -13.27
CA ILE A 2 15.66 -14.49 -12.80
C ILE A 2 14.91 -13.20 -13.09
N ALA A 3 14.03 -13.27 -14.08
CA ALA A 3 13.11 -12.22 -14.45
C ALA A 3 12.08 -12.03 -13.33
N PHE A 4 12.24 -10.98 -12.52
CA PHE A 4 11.24 -10.57 -11.53
C PHE A 4 10.06 -9.89 -12.22
N GLY A 5 9.12 -10.71 -12.70
CA GLY A 5 7.83 -10.29 -13.20
C GLY A 5 7.00 -9.57 -12.12
N VAL A 6 6.86 -8.25 -12.28
CA VAL A 6 5.68 -7.40 -12.01
C VAL A 6 4.62 -7.94 -11.00
N PHE A 7 5.01 -8.21 -9.76
CA PHE A 7 4.07 -8.25 -8.62
C PHE A 7 3.79 -6.82 -8.15
N PRO A 8 2.53 -6.50 -7.76
CA PRO A 8 2.12 -5.14 -7.47
C PRO A 8 2.99 -4.57 -6.35
N THR A 9 3.58 -3.43 -6.66
CA THR A 9 4.45 -2.58 -5.84
C THR A 9 3.71 -1.98 -4.64
N ALA A 10 2.97 -2.80 -3.89
CA ALA A 10 2.43 -2.49 -2.58
C ALA A 10 3.14 -3.28 -1.46
N LEU A 11 3.76 -4.43 -1.74
CA LEU A 11 4.32 -5.30 -0.69
C LEU A 11 5.74 -4.93 -0.20
N TRP A 12 6.47 -4.04 -0.88
CA TRP A 12 7.79 -3.57 -0.40
C TRP A 12 7.79 -2.44 0.65
N LEU A 13 6.62 -1.93 1.09
CA LEU A 13 6.58 -0.86 2.10
C LEU A 13 6.91 -1.34 3.54
N LEU A 14 7.20 -2.62 3.73
CA LEU A 14 7.78 -3.16 4.97
C LEU A 14 9.26 -2.82 5.18
N LEU A 15 9.87 -2.10 4.23
CA LEU A 15 11.18 -1.46 4.37
C LEU A 15 11.11 0.08 4.35
N SER A 16 9.96 0.68 4.69
CA SER A 16 9.91 2.11 4.99
C SER A 16 10.26 2.30 6.48
N PRO A 17 11.42 2.90 6.82
CA PRO A 17 11.67 3.27 8.21
C PRO A 17 10.59 4.27 8.68
N PRO A 18 10.08 4.16 9.91
CA PRO A 18 9.24 5.20 10.47
C PRO A 18 10.04 6.52 10.47
N GLY A 19 9.49 7.53 9.81
CA GLY A 19 9.82 8.95 10.03
C GLY A 19 11.29 9.35 9.99
N ILE A 20 11.89 9.39 8.79
CA ILE A 20 12.92 10.42 8.51
C ILE A 20 12.27 11.47 7.62
N ALA A 21 11.69 12.48 8.27
CA ALA A 21 11.44 13.78 7.67
C ALA A 21 12.79 14.49 7.55
N LEU A 22 13.26 14.75 6.33
CA LEU A 22 14.34 15.68 6.08
C LEU A 22 13.66 17.02 5.78
N ALA A 23 13.66 17.91 6.76
CA ALA A 23 13.34 19.31 6.54
C ALA A 23 14.45 19.93 5.69
N ARG A 24 14.07 20.82 4.78
CA ARG A 24 14.92 21.43 3.76
C ARG A 24 15.32 22.83 4.25
N GLY A 25 16.62 23.13 4.28
CA GLY A 25 17.19 24.46 4.53
C GLY A 25 18.58 24.52 3.89
N ALA A 26 18.85 25.60 3.16
CA ALA A 26 19.91 25.73 2.17
C ALA A 26 21.29 26.09 2.75
N GLY A 27 22.36 25.69 2.06
CA GLY A 27 23.74 26.12 2.30
C GLY A 27 24.73 25.18 1.58
N ALA A 28 25.49 25.69 0.62
CA ALA A 28 26.43 24.91 -0.19
C ALA A 28 27.71 24.55 0.59
N ALA A 29 28.09 23.26 0.65
CA ALA A 29 29.46 22.79 0.92
C ALA A 29 29.63 21.27 0.69
N THR A 30 30.62 20.91 -0.13
CA THR A 30 31.39 19.66 -0.38
C THR A 30 30.74 18.25 -0.35
N PRO A 31 31.15 17.32 -1.27
CA PRO A 31 30.50 16.03 -1.48
C PRO A 31 31.36 14.83 -1.03
N ASP A 32 31.53 14.54 0.27
CA ASP A 32 31.72 13.15 0.78
C ASP A 32 31.98 13.07 2.30
N SER A 33 31.11 13.66 3.12
CA SER A 33 31.04 13.31 4.54
C SER A 33 29.61 13.50 5.02
N PRO A 34 28.98 12.50 5.69
CA PRO A 34 27.72 12.76 6.36
C PRO A 34 28.03 13.71 7.52
N GLN A 35 27.84 15.01 7.29
CA GLN A 35 27.85 15.99 8.35
C GLN A 35 26.84 15.49 9.39
N VAL A 36 27.33 15.17 10.59
CA VAL A 36 26.50 14.83 11.75
C VAL A 36 25.89 16.14 12.25
N GLU A 37 25.15 16.82 11.39
CA GLU A 37 24.41 18.02 11.74
C GLU A 37 23.18 17.59 12.52
N ASN A 38 23.22 17.92 13.82
CA ASN A 38 22.11 17.95 14.75
C ASN A 38 21.04 16.86 14.53
N VAL A 39 21.36 15.60 14.88
CA VAL A 39 20.32 14.59 15.08
C VAL A 39 19.39 15.11 16.19
N PRO A 40 18.09 15.36 15.93
CA PRO A 40 17.18 15.89 16.94
C PRO A 40 17.21 15.01 18.20
N ARG A 41 17.22 15.61 19.39
CA ARG A 41 17.28 14.87 20.67
C ARG A 41 16.25 13.75 20.74
N GLU A 42 15.03 14.00 20.26
CA GLU A 42 13.94 13.03 20.15
C GLU A 42 14.29 11.77 19.32
N ARG A 43 15.13 11.88 18.29
CA ARG A 43 15.59 10.71 17.51
C ARG A 43 16.63 9.92 18.27
N LEU A 44 17.54 10.61 18.97
CA LEU A 44 18.55 9.95 19.81
C LEU A 44 17.89 9.23 20.99
N GLU A 45 16.88 9.85 21.62
CA GLU A 45 16.09 9.23 22.69
C GLU A 45 15.34 8.01 22.19
N ARG A 46 14.64 8.10 21.05
CA ARG A 46 13.99 6.94 20.43
C ARG A 46 14.98 5.82 20.11
N TRP A 47 16.16 6.15 19.60
CA TRP A 47 17.22 5.16 19.33
C TRP A 47 17.75 4.50 20.61
N ARG A 48 17.94 5.30 21.67
CA ARG A 48 18.34 4.81 22.99
C ARG A 48 17.26 3.93 23.63
N ALA A 49 15.99 4.18 23.36
CA ALA A 49 14.87 3.36 23.83
C ALA A 49 14.73 2.02 23.09
N LEU A 50 15.42 1.82 21.95
CA LEU A 50 15.40 0.53 21.24
C LEU A 50 16.20 -0.54 21.99
N SER A 51 15.69 -1.77 21.98
CA SER A 51 16.41 -2.95 22.44
C SER A 51 17.65 -3.22 21.57
N PRO A 52 18.66 -3.95 22.08
CA PRO A 52 19.82 -4.35 21.28
C PRO A 52 19.43 -5.04 19.96
N GLU A 53 18.44 -5.93 20.00
CA GLU A 53 17.96 -6.69 18.84
C GLU A 53 17.27 -5.76 17.82
N GLN A 54 16.51 -4.77 18.29
CA GLN A 54 15.89 -3.77 17.43
C GLN A 54 16.93 -2.90 16.72
N ARG A 55 17.96 -2.46 17.45
CA ARG A 55 19.07 -1.69 16.87
C ARG A 55 19.81 -2.52 15.83
N GLU A 56 20.06 -3.80 16.10
CA GLU A 56 20.77 -4.68 15.17
C GLU A 56 19.96 -4.91 13.89
N ARG A 57 18.65 -5.17 14.01
CA ARG A 57 17.75 -5.25 12.85
C ARG A 57 17.79 -3.98 11.99
N ILE A 58 17.90 -2.80 12.60
CA ILE A 58 18.00 -1.54 11.84
C ILE A 58 19.35 -1.42 11.15
N ARG A 59 20.45 -1.75 11.83
CA ARG A 59 21.80 -1.75 11.22
C ARG A 59 21.89 -2.71 10.04
N GLU A 60 21.35 -3.91 10.19
CA GLU A 60 21.33 -4.93 9.14
C GLU A 60 20.53 -4.46 7.91
N ARG A 61 19.35 -3.86 8.11
CA ARG A 61 18.56 -3.25 7.02
C ARG A 61 19.32 -2.11 6.35
N TYR A 62 20.02 -1.29 7.12
CA TYR A 62 20.83 -0.20 6.58
C TYR A 62 22.03 -0.70 5.77
N ARG A 63 22.67 -1.80 6.22
CA ARG A 63 23.73 -2.46 5.45
C ARG A 63 23.20 -2.96 4.11
N ARG A 64 22.10 -3.73 4.12
CA ARG A 64 21.42 -4.19 2.90
C ARG A 64 21.04 -3.04 1.97
N TRP A 65 20.53 -1.94 2.52
CA TRP A 65 20.20 -0.75 1.74
C TRP A 65 21.43 -0.13 1.05
N LYS A 66 22.58 -0.07 1.74
CA LYS A 66 23.82 0.47 1.18
C LYS A 66 24.39 -0.43 0.08
N GLU A 67 24.18 -1.74 0.18
CA GLU A 67 24.59 -2.74 -0.81
C GLU A 67 23.69 -2.75 -2.07
N LEU A 68 22.52 -2.10 -2.04
CA LEU A 68 21.65 -2.04 -3.21
C LEU A 68 22.30 -1.26 -4.36
N PRO A 69 22.18 -1.73 -5.61
CA PRO A 69 22.60 -0.99 -6.80
C PRO A 69 21.97 0.42 -6.84
N PRO A 70 22.69 1.44 -7.36
CA PRO A 70 22.18 2.81 -7.39
C PRO A 70 20.79 2.96 -8.02
N GLY A 71 20.53 2.26 -9.13
CA GLY A 71 19.22 2.30 -9.80
C GLY A 71 18.09 1.67 -8.97
N GLU A 72 18.38 0.68 -8.13
CA GLU A 72 17.38 0.09 -7.22
C GLU A 72 17.08 1.03 -6.06
N ARG A 73 18.13 1.64 -5.48
CA ARG A 73 17.97 2.69 -4.45
C ARG A 73 17.11 3.83 -4.97
N GLU A 74 17.38 4.30 -6.19
CA GLU A 74 16.61 5.38 -6.79
C GLU A 74 15.12 5.02 -6.95
N ARG A 75 14.81 3.82 -7.46
CA ARG A 75 13.43 3.33 -7.58
C ARG A 75 12.70 3.30 -6.24
N ILE A 76 13.38 2.86 -5.18
CA ILE A 76 12.79 2.82 -3.82
C ILE A 76 12.55 4.24 -3.30
N LEU A 77 13.51 5.14 -3.46
CA LEU A 77 13.37 6.55 -3.08
C LEU A 77 12.23 7.23 -3.84
N GLU A 78 12.13 6.99 -5.14
CA GLU A 78 11.06 7.54 -5.96
C GLU A 78 9.69 7.05 -5.50
N ARG A 79 9.55 5.75 -5.25
CA ARG A 79 8.31 5.18 -4.73
C ARG A 79 7.95 5.76 -3.36
N ASN A 80 8.93 5.97 -2.48
CA ASN A 80 8.71 6.62 -1.20
C ASN A 80 8.27 8.08 -1.36
N ARG A 81 8.88 8.84 -2.28
CA ARG A 81 8.44 10.20 -2.62
C ARG A 81 7.00 10.22 -3.11
N ARG A 82 6.62 9.31 -4.02
CA ARG A 82 5.24 9.18 -4.51
C ARG A 82 4.27 8.83 -3.39
N TRP A 83 4.64 7.89 -2.51
CA TRP A 83 3.82 7.51 -1.35
C TRP A 83 3.59 8.69 -0.39
N ARG A 84 4.63 9.48 -0.09
CA ARG A 84 4.52 10.65 0.78
C ARG A 84 3.63 11.77 0.21
N LYS A 85 3.50 11.84 -1.11
CA LYS A 85 2.62 12.79 -1.81
C LYS A 85 1.16 12.34 -1.88
N LEU A 86 0.83 11.10 -1.48
CA LEU A 86 -0.55 10.65 -1.47
C LEU A 86 -1.35 11.37 -0.36
N PRO A 87 -2.61 11.79 -0.64
CA PRO A 87 -3.52 12.27 0.39
C PRO A 87 -3.69 11.25 1.53
N GLU A 88 -3.92 11.73 2.76
CA GLU A 88 -4.03 10.84 3.93
C GLU A 88 -5.09 9.76 3.76
N GLU A 89 -6.25 10.12 3.22
CA GLU A 89 -7.34 9.19 2.97
C GLU A 89 -6.92 8.04 2.04
N GLN A 90 -6.18 8.35 0.96
CA GLN A 90 -5.65 7.32 0.05
C GLN A 90 -4.61 6.45 0.75
N ARG A 91 -3.76 7.03 1.61
CA ARG A 91 -2.79 6.26 2.39
C ARG A 91 -3.49 5.32 3.37
N SER A 92 -4.51 5.81 4.08
CA SER A 92 -5.32 5.00 5.01
C SER A 92 -5.98 3.84 4.29
N TYR A 93 -6.68 4.12 3.18
CA TYR A 93 -7.31 3.09 2.36
C TYR A 93 -6.33 1.98 1.96
N LEU A 94 -5.13 2.34 1.49
CA LEU A 94 -4.11 1.37 1.09
C LEU A 94 -3.51 0.58 2.27
N LYS A 95 -3.49 1.15 3.48
CA LYS A 95 -3.12 0.42 4.71
C LYS A 95 -4.21 -0.60 5.05
N ASP A 96 -5.48 -0.20 5.00
CA ASP A 96 -6.61 -1.08 5.29
C ASP A 96 -6.69 -2.25 4.30
N ARG A 97 -6.46 -1.99 3.00
CA ARG A 97 -6.42 -3.05 1.97
C ARG A 97 -5.33 -4.07 2.25
N ARG A 98 -4.16 -3.61 2.73
CA ARG A 98 -3.04 -4.48 3.09
C ARG A 98 -3.41 -5.35 4.28
N GLU A 99 -4.02 -4.75 5.29
CA GLU A 99 -4.44 -5.45 6.50
C GLU A 99 -5.46 -6.55 6.18
N LEU A 100 -6.52 -6.23 5.42
CA LEU A 100 -7.47 -7.26 4.99
C LEU A 100 -6.81 -8.39 4.21
N LEU A 101 -5.85 -8.08 3.33
CA LEU A 101 -5.17 -9.12 2.56
C LEU A 101 -4.22 -9.99 3.39
N ARG A 102 -3.61 -9.41 4.45
CA ARG A 102 -2.79 -10.16 5.41
C ARG A 102 -3.63 -11.21 6.12
N ASP A 103 -4.85 -10.86 6.49
CA ASP A 103 -5.74 -11.71 7.29
C ASP A 103 -6.69 -12.56 6.41
N ALA A 104 -6.69 -12.33 5.09
CA ALA A 104 -7.43 -13.11 4.10
C ALA A 104 -6.93 -14.57 3.99
N GLY A 105 -7.85 -15.51 3.81
CA GLY A 105 -7.57 -16.91 3.49
C GLY A 105 -7.12 -17.11 2.03
N PRO A 106 -6.77 -18.37 1.66
CA PRO A 106 -6.19 -18.67 0.35
C PRO A 106 -7.17 -18.43 -0.80
N GLU A 107 -8.45 -18.74 -0.64
CA GLU A 107 -9.48 -18.50 -1.65
C GLU A 107 -9.67 -17.01 -1.91
N GLU A 108 -9.78 -16.20 -0.85
CA GLU A 108 -10.00 -14.75 -1.02
C GLU A 108 -8.80 -14.07 -1.69
N ARG A 109 -7.59 -14.48 -1.29
CA ARG A 109 -6.35 -14.04 -1.94
C ARG A 109 -6.35 -14.39 -3.43
N GLY A 110 -6.97 -15.51 -3.82
CA GLY A 110 -7.16 -15.90 -5.21
C GLY A 110 -7.99 -14.88 -6.00
N VAL A 111 -9.16 -14.50 -5.48
CA VAL A 111 -10.04 -13.50 -6.11
C VAL A 111 -9.34 -12.15 -6.22
N VAL A 112 -8.72 -11.68 -5.13
CA VAL A 112 -7.98 -10.41 -5.11
C VAL A 112 -6.80 -10.42 -6.10
N ARG A 113 -6.11 -11.56 -6.24
CA ARG A 113 -5.05 -11.73 -7.24
C ARG A 113 -5.58 -11.60 -8.67
N ARG A 114 -6.73 -12.21 -8.99
CA ARG A 114 -7.36 -12.06 -10.31
C ARG A 114 -7.77 -10.62 -10.58
N PHE A 115 -8.34 -9.93 -9.60
CA PHE A 115 -8.63 -8.49 -9.69
C PHE A 115 -7.37 -7.67 -10.02
N PHE A 116 -6.26 -7.88 -9.28
CA PHE A 116 -5.02 -7.17 -9.58
C PHE A 116 -4.41 -7.55 -10.93
N SER A 117 -4.54 -8.81 -11.36
CA SER A 117 -4.12 -9.26 -12.68
C SER A 117 -4.89 -8.52 -13.78
N ARG A 118 -6.22 -8.41 -13.65
CA ARG A 118 -7.07 -7.64 -14.55
C ARG A 118 -6.67 -6.16 -14.57
N MET A 119 -6.45 -5.55 -13.41
CA MET A 119 -6.00 -4.15 -13.33
C MET A 119 -4.66 -3.94 -14.02
N ARG A 120 -3.74 -4.91 -13.94
CA ARG A 120 -2.42 -4.85 -14.59
C ARG A 120 -2.48 -5.06 -16.09
N SER A 121 -3.45 -5.81 -16.61
CA SER A 121 -3.62 -5.98 -18.06
C SER A 121 -4.29 -4.79 -18.75
N LEU A 122 -4.99 -3.92 -18.01
CA LEU A 122 -5.57 -2.69 -18.58
C LEU A 122 -4.48 -1.72 -19.06
N PRO A 123 -4.70 -1.01 -20.19
CA PRO A 123 -3.91 0.14 -20.58
C PRO A 123 -3.82 1.18 -19.45
N PRO A 124 -2.77 2.04 -19.41
CA PRO A 124 -2.60 3.01 -18.33
C PRO A 124 -3.83 3.88 -18.08
N GLU A 125 -4.50 4.30 -19.14
CA GLU A 125 -5.70 5.14 -19.07
C GLU A 125 -6.89 4.38 -18.48
N GLY A 126 -7.14 3.17 -18.99
CA GLY A 126 -8.20 2.30 -18.49
C GLY A 126 -8.00 1.96 -17.01
N ARG A 127 -6.76 1.72 -16.59
CA ARG A 127 -6.43 1.50 -15.18
C ARG A 127 -6.72 2.74 -14.32
N ARG A 128 -6.39 3.95 -14.81
CA ARG A 128 -6.72 5.21 -14.11
C ARG A 128 -8.24 5.39 -14.00
N ALA A 129 -8.98 5.15 -15.07
CA ALA A 129 -10.43 5.25 -15.09
C ALA A 129 -11.10 4.26 -14.13
N THR A 130 -10.65 3.01 -14.08
CA THR A 130 -11.18 2.01 -13.14
C THR A 130 -10.86 2.38 -11.69
N LYS A 131 -9.66 2.90 -11.40
CA LYS A 131 -9.33 3.40 -10.05
C LYS A 131 -10.21 4.55 -9.61
N ARG A 132 -10.50 5.50 -10.51
CA ARG A 132 -11.42 6.62 -10.22
C ARG A 132 -12.83 6.11 -9.90
N ARG A 133 -13.37 5.21 -10.73
CA ARG A 133 -14.67 4.57 -10.48
C ARG A 133 -14.74 3.89 -9.12
N ILE A 134 -13.76 3.04 -8.79
CA ILE A 134 -13.69 2.39 -7.47
C ILE A 134 -13.64 3.42 -6.33
N TRP A 135 -12.91 4.52 -6.52
CA TRP A 135 -12.85 5.59 -5.53
C TRP A 135 -14.18 6.32 -5.35
N GLU A 136 -14.87 6.64 -6.45
CA GLU A 136 -16.21 7.25 -6.45
C GLU A 136 -17.22 6.34 -5.73
N TRP A 137 -17.23 5.06 -6.08
CA TRP A 137 -18.14 4.05 -5.53
C TRP A 137 -17.98 3.79 -4.03
N ARG A 138 -16.81 4.12 -3.46
CA ARG A 138 -16.59 4.04 -2.01
C ARG A 138 -17.52 4.98 -1.23
N SER A 139 -17.97 6.05 -1.87
CA SER A 139 -18.87 7.05 -1.25
C SER A 139 -20.35 6.76 -1.50
N LEU A 140 -20.67 5.77 -2.34
CA LEU A 140 -22.05 5.38 -2.65
C LEU A 140 -22.65 4.46 -1.59
N PRO A 141 -23.98 4.44 -1.42
CA PRO A 141 -24.69 3.41 -0.66
C PRO A 141 -24.39 1.99 -1.17
N PRO A 142 -24.47 0.95 -0.34
CA PRO A 142 -24.15 -0.42 -0.73
C PRO A 142 -24.94 -0.94 -1.93
N GLU A 143 -26.24 -0.68 -2.01
CA GLU A 143 -27.07 -1.17 -3.12
C GLU A 143 -26.69 -0.51 -4.45
N GLU A 144 -26.54 0.82 -4.45
CA GLU A 144 -26.11 1.54 -5.65
C GLU A 144 -24.71 1.10 -6.08
N ARG A 145 -23.81 0.86 -5.11
CA ARG A 145 -22.46 0.37 -5.39
C ARG A 145 -22.50 -0.96 -6.14
N GLU A 146 -23.36 -1.90 -5.73
CA GLU A 146 -23.49 -3.20 -6.38
C GLU A 146 -23.93 -3.03 -7.84
N GLU A 147 -24.95 -2.20 -8.09
CA GLU A 147 -25.43 -1.91 -9.43
C GLU A 147 -24.31 -1.34 -10.32
N ARG A 148 -23.55 -0.38 -9.80
CA ARG A 148 -22.42 0.20 -10.54
C ARG A 148 -21.34 -0.84 -10.80
N MET A 149 -21.05 -1.73 -9.85
CA MET A 149 -20.07 -2.78 -10.04
C MET A 149 -20.51 -3.81 -11.09
N LEU A 150 -21.80 -4.14 -11.16
CA LEU A 150 -22.37 -5.00 -12.20
C LEU A 150 -22.20 -4.42 -13.62
N SER A 151 -22.01 -3.11 -13.76
CA SER A 151 -21.65 -2.53 -15.07
C SER A 151 -20.29 -3.00 -15.59
N TRP A 152 -19.39 -3.48 -14.71
CA TRP A 152 -18.03 -3.90 -15.07
C TRP A 152 -18.02 -5.38 -15.54
N PRO A 153 -17.60 -5.69 -16.79
CA PRO A 153 -17.61 -7.07 -17.29
C PRO A 153 -16.87 -8.08 -16.40
N PHE A 154 -15.69 -7.71 -15.88
CA PHE A 154 -14.91 -8.57 -14.97
C PHE A 154 -15.68 -8.93 -13.69
N TYR A 155 -16.51 -8.02 -13.18
CA TYR A 155 -17.26 -8.27 -11.95
C TYR A 155 -18.45 -9.21 -12.19
N ARG A 156 -19.09 -9.12 -13.36
CA ARG A 156 -20.19 -10.03 -13.76
C ARG A 156 -19.73 -11.46 -13.96
N GLU A 157 -18.47 -11.66 -14.36
CA GLU A 157 -17.88 -12.98 -14.54
C GLU A 157 -17.59 -13.73 -13.23
N LEU A 158 -17.57 -13.02 -12.08
CA LEU A 158 -17.34 -13.62 -10.77
C LEU A 158 -18.60 -14.33 -10.26
N THR A 159 -18.43 -15.38 -9.46
CA THR A 159 -19.56 -15.98 -8.72
C THR A 159 -20.02 -15.06 -7.58
N ASP A 160 -21.20 -15.30 -7.00
CA ASP A 160 -21.70 -14.49 -5.86
C ASP A 160 -20.70 -14.41 -4.70
N ARG A 161 -20.13 -15.56 -4.31
CA ARG A 161 -19.11 -15.62 -3.24
C ARG A 161 -17.84 -14.84 -3.59
N GLU A 162 -17.45 -14.83 -4.86
CA GLU A 162 -16.29 -14.08 -5.33
C GLU A 162 -16.57 -12.58 -5.44
N ARG A 163 -17.79 -12.20 -5.85
CA ARG A 163 -18.27 -10.81 -5.78
C ARG A 163 -18.25 -10.29 -4.36
N ASP A 164 -18.80 -11.04 -3.41
CA ASP A 164 -18.76 -10.73 -1.97
C ASP A 164 -17.34 -10.51 -1.48
N THR A 165 -16.43 -11.40 -1.87
CA THR A 165 -15.01 -11.28 -1.54
C THR A 165 -14.39 -10.01 -2.11
N LEU A 166 -14.68 -9.69 -3.37
CA LEU A 166 -14.11 -8.50 -4.00
C LEU A 166 -14.71 -7.22 -3.40
N ARG A 167 -16.00 -7.20 -3.07
CA ARG A 167 -16.64 -6.08 -2.37
C ARG A 167 -16.06 -5.86 -0.98
N TRP A 168 -15.94 -6.93 -0.21
CA TRP A 168 -15.28 -6.91 1.09
C TRP A 168 -13.87 -6.33 0.95
N PHE A 169 -13.09 -6.80 -0.02
CA PHE A 169 -11.74 -6.28 -0.24
C PHE A 169 -11.72 -4.81 -0.67
N LEU A 170 -12.67 -4.33 -1.48
CA LEU A 170 -12.63 -2.96 -2.00
C LEU A 170 -13.24 -1.92 -1.05
N PHE A 171 -14.18 -2.31 -0.19
CA PHE A 171 -15.00 -1.33 0.54
C PHE A 171 -15.12 -1.57 2.05
N ALA A 172 -14.88 -2.79 2.56
CA ALA A 172 -14.99 -3.05 3.99
C ALA A 172 -13.82 -2.43 4.77
N ARG A 173 -14.08 -1.92 5.98
CA ARG A 173 -13.01 -1.54 6.92
C ARG A 173 -12.45 -2.79 7.63
N PRO A 174 -11.18 -2.80 8.06
CA PRO A 174 -10.58 -3.97 8.75
C PRO A 174 -11.31 -4.42 10.02
N ASP A 175 -11.89 -3.46 10.72
CA ASP A 175 -12.65 -3.61 11.96
C ASP A 175 -14.11 -4.03 11.73
N ALA A 176 -14.62 -3.97 10.49
CA ALA A 176 -15.98 -4.39 10.19
C ALA A 176 -16.10 -5.92 10.26
N ARG A 177 -16.99 -6.42 11.13
CA ARG A 177 -17.32 -7.85 11.18
C ARG A 177 -17.68 -8.35 9.79
N ARG A 178 -17.00 -9.43 9.35
CA ARG A 178 -17.20 -10.06 8.05
C ARG A 178 -18.62 -10.65 7.98
N GLY A 179 -19.55 -9.84 7.47
CA GLY A 179 -20.98 -10.16 7.43
C GLY A 179 -21.92 -8.95 7.57
N GLY A 180 -21.41 -7.76 7.92
CA GLY A 180 -22.21 -6.55 8.11
C GLY A 180 -22.16 -5.50 7.00
N ALA A 181 -21.45 -5.76 5.89
CA ALA A 181 -21.25 -4.74 4.85
C ALA A 181 -22.38 -4.67 3.79
N ASP A 182 -23.31 -5.63 3.74
CA ASP A 182 -24.34 -5.66 2.70
C ASP A 182 -25.54 -6.59 2.99
N ARG A 183 -26.06 -6.57 4.22
CA ARG A 183 -27.44 -7.02 4.43
C ARG A 183 -28.21 -5.81 4.89
N GLY A 184 -29.04 -5.25 4.01
CA GLY A 184 -30.08 -4.31 4.41
C GLY A 184 -30.91 -4.87 5.58
N PRO A 185 -31.68 -4.02 6.29
CA PRO A 185 -32.48 -4.46 7.41
C PRO A 185 -33.36 -5.64 6.96
N ARG A 186 -33.25 -6.77 7.66
CA ARG A 186 -34.23 -7.85 7.51
C ARG A 186 -35.47 -7.42 8.27
N GLU A 187 -36.58 -7.28 7.56
CA GLU A 187 -37.93 -7.22 8.13
C GLU A 187 -38.25 -8.48 8.95
#